data_AF-A0A919MGY7-F1
#
_entry.id   AF-A0A919MGY7-F1
#
_cell.length_a   1.000
_cell.length_b   1.000
_cell.length_c   1.000
_cell.angle_alpha   90.00
_cell.angle_beta   90.00
_cell.angle_gamma   90.00
#
_symmetry.space_group_name_H-M   'P 1'
#
loop_
_entity.id
_entity.type
_entity.pdbx_description
1 polymer ?
#
loop_
_entity_poly.entity_id
_entity_poly.type
_entity_poly.pdbx_seq_one_letter_code
_entity_poly.pdbx_strand_id
1 'polypeptide(L)'
;MPRAQYWRTVALDADTDSDEQLHMQLHVESSGLDSPELDPLLRAVADDELANVIVTPPGLEWLYHPYDGGADVILPTREQRDALKLEYRSWLSNHPAWL
;
A
#
# COMPACT_ATOMS: atom_id res chain seq x y z
N MET A 1 -6.86 -9.53 8.95
CA MET A 1 -7.99 -8.58 9.02
C MET A 1 -9.32 -9.33 9.13
N PRO A 2 -9.69 -9.78 10.33
CA PRO A 2 -10.89 -10.60 10.53
C PRO A 2 -12.21 -9.83 10.30
N ARG A 3 -12.19 -8.50 10.15
CA ARG A 3 -13.39 -7.68 9.93
C ARG A 3 -13.44 -6.97 8.58
N ALA A 4 -12.47 -7.21 7.70
CA ALA A 4 -12.45 -6.58 6.39
C ALA A 4 -13.66 -7.03 5.55
N GLN A 5 -14.45 -6.07 5.11
CA GLN A 5 -15.66 -6.30 4.33
C GLN A 5 -15.31 -6.24 2.85
N TYR A 6 -15.94 -7.10 2.04
CA TYR A 6 -15.85 -6.99 0.59
C TYR A 6 -16.32 -5.59 0.15
N TRP A 7 -15.50 -4.91 -0.64
CA TRP A 7 -15.83 -3.61 -1.21
C TRP A 7 -16.24 -3.73 -2.67
N ARG A 8 -15.34 -4.25 -3.52
CA ARG A 8 -15.59 -4.43 -4.95
C ARG A 8 -14.59 -5.38 -5.60
N THR A 9 -14.98 -5.93 -6.74
CA THR A 9 -14.06 -6.55 -7.69
C THR A 9 -13.59 -5.51 -8.71
N VAL A 10 -12.31 -5.57 -9.06
CA VAL A 10 -11.69 -4.80 -10.15
C VAL A 10 -11.09 -5.76 -11.16
N ALA A 11 -11.29 -5.49 -12.46
CA ALA A 11 -10.57 -6.18 -13.50
C ALA A 11 -9.12 -5.68 -13.50
N LEU A 12 -8.18 -6.61 -13.58
CA LEU A 12 -6.78 -6.30 -13.80
C LEU A 12 -6.50 -6.44 -15.30
N ASP A 13 -5.77 -5.48 -15.84
CA ASP A 13 -5.22 -5.62 -17.19
C ASP A 13 -4.24 -6.79 -17.14
N ALA A 14 -4.49 -7.82 -17.95
CA ALA A 14 -3.56 -8.93 -18.10
C ALA A 14 -2.32 -8.42 -18.85
N ASP A 15 -1.15 -8.94 -18.50
CA ASP A 15 0.02 -8.79 -19.38
C ASP A 15 -0.34 -9.31 -20.77
N THR A 16 0.13 -8.60 -21.80
CA THR A 16 -0.33 -8.65 -23.20
C THR A 16 -0.28 -10.02 -23.90
N ASP A 17 0.21 -11.06 -23.23
CA ASP A 17 0.40 -12.41 -23.75
C ASP A 17 -0.62 -13.44 -23.20
N SER A 18 -1.57 -13.03 -22.34
CA SER A 18 -2.62 -13.89 -21.80
C SER A 18 -4.03 -13.44 -22.22
N ASP A 19 -4.84 -14.38 -22.72
CA ASP A 19 -6.28 -14.18 -22.94
C ASP A 19 -7.10 -14.24 -21.62
N GLU A 20 -6.44 -14.48 -20.48
CA GLU A 20 -7.11 -14.61 -19.19
C GLU A 20 -7.39 -13.25 -18.55
N GLN A 21 -8.66 -12.95 -18.29
CA GLN A 21 -9.03 -11.75 -17.52
C GLN A 21 -8.81 -12.00 -16.02
N LEU A 22 -7.77 -11.39 -15.47
CA LEU A 22 -7.52 -11.38 -14.03
C LEU A 22 -8.46 -10.41 -13.32
N HIS A 23 -8.85 -10.78 -12.10
CA HIS A 23 -9.72 -9.96 -11.25
C HIS A 23 -9.16 -9.93 -9.83
N MET A 24 -9.21 -8.76 -9.20
CA MET A 24 -8.84 -8.58 -7.81
C MET A 24 -10.07 -8.20 -6.99
N GLN A 25 -10.26 -8.90 -5.86
CA GLN A 25 -11.30 -8.60 -4.89
C GLN A 25 -10.72 -7.68 -3.82
N LEU A 26 -11.26 -6.47 -3.73
CA LEU A 26 -10.85 -5.48 -2.74
C LEU A 26 -11.71 -5.65 -1.50
N HIS A 27 -11.03 -5.68 -0.35
CA HIS A 27 -11.66 -5.67 0.97
C HIS A 27 -11.23 -4.41 1.72
N VAL A 28 -12.11 -3.88 2.57
CA VAL A 28 -11.86 -2.66 3.35
C VAL A 28 -12.23 -2.86 4.80
N GLU A 29 -11.39 -2.33 5.69
CA GLU A 29 -11.64 -2.24 7.13
C GLU A 29 -11.31 -0.82 7.58
N SER A 30 -12.13 -0.26 8.47
CA SER A 30 -11.83 1.01 9.14
C SER A 30 -11.33 0.73 10.55
N SER A 31 -10.13 1.21 10.87
CA SER A 31 -9.51 1.08 12.19
C SER A 31 -8.70 2.34 12.53
N GLY A 32 -8.36 2.51 13.80
CA GLY A 32 -7.45 3.55 14.25
C GLY A 32 -5.99 3.20 13.95
N LEU A 33 -5.11 4.21 13.81
CA LEU A 33 -3.67 3.98 13.65
C LEU A 33 -3.01 3.36 14.89
N ASP A 34 -3.67 3.47 16.04
CA ASP A 34 -3.30 2.83 17.30
C ASP A 34 -3.85 1.39 17.42
N SER A 35 -4.49 0.88 16.37
CA SER A 35 -4.98 -0.50 16.34
C SER A 35 -3.82 -1.49 16.53
N PRO A 36 -3.92 -2.42 17.49
CA PRO A 36 -2.91 -3.47 17.65
C PRO A 36 -2.84 -4.43 16.46
N GLU A 37 -3.80 -4.35 15.52
CA GLU A 37 -3.82 -5.16 14.30
C GLU A 37 -2.94 -4.57 13.18
N LEU A 38 -2.50 -3.31 13.29
CA LEU A 38 -1.67 -2.65 12.28
C LEU A 38 -0.26 -3.25 12.21
N ASP A 39 0.38 -3.49 13.35
CA ASP A 39 1.73 -4.08 13.40
C ASP A 39 1.78 -5.49 12.76
N PRO A 40 0.87 -6.43 13.12
CA PRO A 40 0.79 -7.72 12.45
C PRO A 40 0.52 -7.61 10.94
N LEU A 41 -0.30 -6.65 10.51
CA LEU A 41 -0.56 -6.42 9.08
C LEU A 41 0.72 -6.01 8.35
N LEU A 42 1.41 -4.99 8.87
CA LEU A 42 2.64 -4.49 8.25
C LEU A 42 3.73 -5.55 8.24
N ARG A 43 3.80 -6.40 9.27
CA ARG A 43 4.71 -7.54 9.30
C ARG A 43 4.36 -8.59 8.25
N ALA A 44 3.10 -8.99 8.14
CA ALA A 44 2.66 -9.92 7.11
C ALA A 44 2.98 -9.41 5.69
N VAL A 45 2.89 -8.10 5.47
CA VAL A 45 3.31 -7.49 4.19
C VAL A 45 4.83 -7.56 4.00
N ALA A 46 5.60 -7.25 5.04
CA ALA A 46 7.06 -7.32 4.98
C ALA A 46 7.59 -8.75 4.82
N ASP A 47 6.87 -9.75 5.33
CA ASP A 47 7.22 -11.17 5.22
C ASP A 47 6.66 -11.83 3.93
N ASP A 48 6.14 -11.03 2.99
CA ASP A 48 5.51 -11.47 1.72
C ASP A 48 4.32 -12.44 1.91
N GLU A 49 3.72 -12.45 3.10
CA GLU A 49 2.50 -13.24 3.41
C GLU A 49 1.23 -12.53 2.92
N LEU A 50 1.30 -11.21 2.72
CA LEU A 50 0.19 -10.38 2.25
C LEU A 50 0.68 -9.31 1.27
N ALA A 51 0.00 -9.19 0.13
CA ALA A 51 0.32 -8.18 -0.89
C ALA A 51 -0.88 -7.27 -1.17
N ASN A 52 -0.64 -6.22 -1.97
CA ASN A 52 -1.68 -5.29 -2.46
C ASN A 52 -2.45 -4.55 -1.33
N VAL A 53 -1.74 -4.19 -0.26
CA VAL A 53 -2.30 -3.43 0.87
C VAL A 53 -2.15 -1.93 0.64
N ILE A 54 -3.21 -1.18 0.91
CA ILE A 54 -3.18 0.29 1.00
C ILE A 54 -3.74 0.70 2.36
N VAL A 55 -2.98 1.51 3.10
CA VAL A 55 -3.45 2.22 4.30
C VAL A 55 -3.69 3.68 3.92
N THR A 56 -4.85 4.21 4.27
CA THR A 56 -5.27 5.55 3.87
C THR A 56 -6.31 6.10 4.84
N PRO A 57 -6.35 7.42 5.10
CA PRO A 57 -7.43 8.06 5.84
C PRO A 57 -8.75 7.95 5.06
N PRO A 58 -9.91 8.11 5.72
CA PRO A 58 -11.22 8.00 5.05
C PRO A 58 -11.42 8.96 3.88
N GLY A 59 -10.74 10.11 3.85
CA GLY A 59 -10.83 11.09 2.76
C GLY A 59 -9.84 10.87 1.62
N LEU A 60 -9.04 9.79 1.66
CA LEU A 60 -8.04 9.44 0.64
C LEU A 60 -6.99 10.52 0.40
N GLU A 61 -6.69 11.35 1.41
CA GLU A 61 -5.76 12.47 1.29
C GLU A 61 -4.30 12.03 1.15
N TRP A 62 -3.97 10.78 1.45
CA TRP A 62 -2.67 10.16 1.21
C TRP A 62 -2.83 8.64 1.16
N LEU A 63 -1.95 7.96 0.45
CA LEU A 63 -1.93 6.50 0.42
C LEU A 63 -0.55 6.00 0.86
N TYR A 64 -0.55 5.01 1.75
CA TYR A 64 0.63 4.27 2.14
C TYR A 64 0.50 2.85 1.61
N HIS A 65 1.43 2.46 0.73
CA HIS A 65 1.46 1.15 0.11
C HIS A 65 2.73 0.41 0.55
N PRO A 66 2.66 -0.39 1.64
CA PRO A 66 3.78 -1.22 2.08
C PRO A 66 3.96 -2.45 1.17
N TYR A 67 5.20 -2.92 1.08
CA TYR A 67 5.61 -4.14 0.38
C TYR A 67 6.90 -4.69 0.99
N ASP A 68 7.30 -5.92 0.64
CA ASP A 68 8.60 -6.47 1.06
C ASP A 68 9.75 -5.55 0.61
N GLY A 69 10.53 -5.08 1.59
CA GLY A 69 11.66 -4.18 1.37
C GLY A 69 11.36 -2.69 1.44
N GLY A 70 10.09 -2.26 1.63
CA GLY A 70 9.80 -0.83 1.78
C GLY A 70 8.32 -0.45 1.73
N ALA A 71 8.09 0.79 1.30
CA ALA A 71 6.74 1.30 1.09
C ALA A 71 6.76 2.53 0.19
N ASP A 72 5.66 2.72 -0.54
CA ASP A 72 5.39 3.97 -1.24
C ASP A 72 4.46 4.86 -0.42
N VAL A 73 4.75 6.17 -0.41
CA VAL A 73 3.85 7.19 0.12
C VAL A 73 3.40 8.10 -1.02
N ILE A 74 2.12 8.04 -1.34
CA ILE A 74 1.50 8.83 -2.41
C ILE A 74 0.79 10.01 -1.77
N LEU A 75 1.24 11.22 -2.10
CA LEU A 75 0.70 12.48 -1.59
C LEU A 75 0.05 13.30 -2.71
N PRO A 76 -0.95 14.15 -2.39
CA PRO A 76 -1.73 14.90 -3.37
C PRO A 76 -0.88 15.84 -4.22
N THR A 77 0.18 16.42 -3.65
CA THR A 77 1.06 17.35 -4.35
C THR A 77 2.52 16.96 -4.27
N ARG A 78 3.30 17.50 -5.21
CA ARG A 78 4.75 17.29 -5.25
C ARG A 78 5.43 17.95 -4.05
N GLU A 79 4.96 19.12 -3.66
CA GLU A 79 5.49 19.90 -2.55
C GLU A 79 5.36 19.13 -1.22
N GLN A 80 4.20 18.50 -0.99
CA GLN A 80 3.99 17.66 0.19
C GLN A 80 4.91 16.43 0.16
N ARG A 81 5.04 15.77 -0.99
CA ARG A 81 5.93 14.63 -1.18
C ARG A 81 7.40 14.98 -0.96
N ASP A 82 7.85 16.10 -1.48
CA ASP A 82 9.24 16.56 -1.33
C ASP A 82 9.54 16.98 0.11
N ALA A 83 8.59 17.62 0.79
CA ALA A 83 8.71 17.95 2.21
C ALA A 83 8.82 16.68 3.07
N LEU A 84 7.94 15.69 2.86
CA LEU A 84 7.98 14.42 3.57
C LEU A 84 9.29 13.66 3.30
N LYS A 85 9.73 13.64 2.03
CA LYS A 85 11.00 13.03 1.63
C LYS A 85 12.20 13.64 2.34
N LEU A 86 12.19 14.96 2.54
CA LEU A 86 13.25 15.66 3.27
C LEU A 86 13.23 15.34 4.77
N GLU A 87 12.04 15.33 5.38
CA GLU A 87 11.84 15.00 6.79
C GLU A 87 12.28 13.57 7.12
N TYR A 88 11.86 12.60 6.30
CA TYR A 88 12.16 11.18 6.47
C TYR A 88 13.30 10.70 5.56
N ARG A 89 14.30 11.56 5.31
CA ARG A 89 15.43 11.25 4.42
C ARG A 89 16.16 9.95 4.76
N SER A 90 16.17 9.54 6.03
CA SER A 90 16.81 8.31 6.51
C SER A 90 16.08 7.04 6.11
N TRP A 91 14.83 7.14 5.65
CA TRP A 91 14.03 6.00 5.17
C TRP A 91 14.23 5.74 3.68
N LEU A 92 14.88 6.65 2.96
CA LEU A 92 15.10 6.48 1.54
C LEU A 92 16.04 5.30 1.28
N SER A 93 15.67 4.49 0.29
CA SER A 93 16.52 3.42 -0.21
C SER A 93 17.89 3.97 -0.61
N ASN A 94 18.94 3.24 -0.25
CA ASN A 94 20.30 3.47 -0.75
C ASN A 94 20.44 3.10 -2.24
N HIS A 95 19.42 2.46 -2.83
CA HIS A 95 19.35 2.01 -4.21
C HIS A 95 18.20 2.70 -4.98
N PRO A 96 18.19 4.05 -5.11
CA PRO A 96 17.07 4.79 -5.69
C PRO A 96 16.87 4.57 -7.20
N ALA A 97 17.81 3.89 -7.86
CA ALA A 97 17.75 3.57 -9.29
C ALA A 97 17.32 2.11 -9.57
N TRP A 98 16.97 1.33 -8.52
CA TRP A 98 16.64 -0.09 -8.65
C TRP A 98 17.77 -0.93 -9.30
N LEU A 99 19.03 -0.64 -8.93
CA LEU A 99 20.24 -1.37 -9.33
C LEU A 99 20.88 -2.11 -8.15
#